data_AF-A0A061N8I3-F1
#
_entry.id   AF-A0A061N8I3-F1
#
_cell.length_a   1.000
_cell.length_b   1.000
_cell.length_c   1.000
_cell.angle_alpha   90.00
_cell.angle_beta   90.00
_cell.angle_gamma   90.00
#
_symmetry.space_group_name_H-M   'P 1'
#
loop_
_entity.id
_entity.type
_entity.pdbx_description
1 polymer ?
#
loop_
_entity_poly.entity_id
_entity_poly.type
_entity_poly.pdbx_seq_one_letter_code
_entity_poly.pdbx_strand_id
1 'polypeptide(L)'
;MKGDRYVVIDVETTGNRPTTSDRVIEVGMTVIEGLEIVDSFSSFVNPNRDIPLFIEQLTGISEEDVENAPTFDEIAPRILQALDGACFVAHHVDFDLSFINAELDRAGYAQFEGELLDTVEMARMLYPTFESYRLQTLSDIFEFSHEQPHRAGSDAYVTAKLLIEMFTKLSALPRETVHRMKPYTEQMCNGLHRIIHEIEVYNFEQADRSLPNDVEIYRGFAIKKTSTT
;
A
#
# COMPACT_ATOMS: atom_id res chain seq x y z
N MET A 1 -12.93 -7.47 -6.27
CA MET A 1 -12.19 -6.49 -7.12
C MET A 1 -13.06 -5.39 -7.74
N LYS A 2 -14.06 -5.70 -8.58
CA LYS A 2 -14.93 -4.64 -9.16
C LYS A 2 -15.90 -4.14 -8.07
N GLY A 3 -15.61 -2.96 -7.50
CA GLY A 3 -16.36 -2.37 -6.38
C GLY A 3 -15.56 -2.22 -5.09
N ASP A 4 -14.32 -2.71 -5.04
CA ASP A 4 -13.45 -2.53 -3.87
C ASP A 4 -12.77 -1.16 -3.93
N ARG A 5 -12.69 -0.50 -2.77
CA ARG A 5 -12.03 0.79 -2.57
C ARG A 5 -10.75 0.57 -1.78
N TYR A 6 -9.63 1.07 -2.30
CA TYR A 6 -8.34 1.03 -1.61
C TYR A 6 -7.87 2.46 -1.37
N VAL A 7 -7.44 2.75 -0.16
CA VAL A 7 -6.87 4.05 0.21
C VAL A 7 -5.42 3.81 0.59
N VAL A 8 -4.54 4.24 -0.29
CA VAL A 8 -3.11 4.20 -0.08
C VAL A 8 -2.71 5.41 0.73
N ILE A 9 -2.12 5.22 1.90
CA ILE A 9 -1.67 6.28 2.79
C ILE A 9 -0.17 6.14 3.01
N ASP A 10 0.51 7.27 3.00
CA ASP A 10 1.91 7.42 3.39
C ASP A 10 2.02 8.62 4.33
N VAL A 11 2.88 8.54 5.35
CA VAL A 11 3.09 9.65 6.30
C VAL A 11 4.56 9.97 6.53
N GLU A 12 4.85 11.27 6.60
CA GLU A 12 6.10 11.76 7.17
C GLU A 12 5.85 12.18 8.63
N THR A 13 6.85 11.98 9.50
CA THR A 13 6.65 12.10 10.95
C THR A 13 7.84 12.71 11.67
N THR A 14 7.63 13.24 12.87
CA THR A 14 8.69 13.78 13.75
C THR A 14 9.58 12.73 14.41
N GLY A 15 9.45 11.45 14.05
CA GLY A 15 10.23 10.36 14.66
C GLY A 15 9.73 8.97 14.30
N ASN A 16 9.76 8.03 15.23
CA ASN A 16 9.31 6.65 14.99
C ASN A 16 8.50 6.06 16.15
N ARG A 17 8.08 6.90 17.11
CA ARG A 17 7.35 6.49 18.30
C ARG A 17 5.98 7.17 18.38
N PRO A 18 4.99 6.67 17.62
CA PRO A 18 3.66 7.28 17.53
C PRO A 18 2.93 7.30 18.88
N THR A 19 3.17 6.31 19.75
CA THR A 19 2.44 6.17 21.02
C THR A 19 2.98 7.03 22.16
N THR A 20 4.22 7.52 22.09
CA THR A 20 4.84 8.24 23.21
C THR A 20 5.00 9.74 22.97
N SER A 21 5.20 10.16 21.71
CA SER A 21 5.51 11.56 21.43
C SER A 21 5.33 11.97 19.98
N ASP A 22 5.70 11.11 19.04
CA ASP A 22 5.91 11.54 17.66
C ASP A 22 4.60 11.76 16.92
N ARG A 23 4.66 12.72 16.01
CA ARG A 23 3.52 13.35 15.34
C ARG A 23 3.70 13.28 13.84
N VAL A 24 2.60 13.19 13.12
CA VAL A 24 2.57 13.32 11.67
C VAL A 24 2.86 14.77 11.27
N ILE A 25 3.67 14.95 10.23
CA ILE A 25 4.03 16.25 9.64
C ILE A 25 3.67 16.35 8.15
N GLU A 26 3.43 15.23 7.48
CA GLU A 26 2.81 15.19 6.16
C GLU A 26 1.94 13.94 6.04
N VAL A 27 0.79 14.06 5.38
CA VAL A 27 -0.05 12.92 4.97
C VAL A 27 -0.21 12.96 3.46
N GLY A 28 0.13 11.86 2.81
CA GLY A 28 -0.24 11.55 1.45
C GLY A 28 -1.34 10.50 1.41
N MET A 29 -2.32 10.67 0.54
CA MET A 29 -3.43 9.74 0.37
C MET A 29 -3.80 9.63 -1.11
N THR A 30 -3.88 8.41 -1.63
CA THR A 30 -4.36 8.12 -2.99
C THR A 30 -5.47 7.09 -2.94
N VAL A 31 -6.60 7.38 -3.57
CA VAL A 31 -7.76 6.49 -3.59
C VAL A 31 -7.82 5.76 -4.93
N ILE A 32 -7.99 4.45 -4.85
CA ILE A 32 -8.19 3.57 -6.00
C ILE A 32 -9.60 2.99 -5.92
N GLU A 33 -10.35 3.10 -7.01
CA GLU A 33 -11.62 2.41 -7.21
C GLU A 33 -11.61 1.74 -8.58
N GLY A 34 -11.94 0.45 -8.62
CA GLY A 34 -12.01 -0.28 -9.90
C GLY A 34 -10.68 -0.36 -10.66
N LEU A 35 -9.56 -0.40 -9.93
CA LEU A 35 -8.18 -0.38 -10.45
C LEU A 35 -7.76 0.92 -11.14
N GLU A 36 -8.50 2.00 -10.93
CA GLU A 36 -8.15 3.34 -11.40
C GLU A 36 -7.93 4.26 -10.20
N ILE A 37 -6.97 5.17 -10.31
CA ILE A 37 -6.79 6.23 -9.31
C ILE A 37 -7.88 7.28 -9.54
N VAL A 38 -8.76 7.46 -8.56
CA VAL A 38 -9.92 8.35 -8.67
C VAL A 38 -9.75 9.65 -7.90
N ASP A 39 -8.83 9.69 -6.94
CA ASP A 39 -8.65 10.81 -6.04
C ASP A 39 -7.25 10.78 -5.42
N SER A 40 -6.72 11.95 -5.10
CA SER A 40 -5.43 12.11 -4.41
C SER A 40 -5.44 13.35 -3.55
N PHE A 41 -4.83 13.26 -2.38
CA PHE A 41 -4.76 14.30 -1.37
C PHE A 41 -3.36 14.29 -0.75
N SER A 42 -2.81 15.47 -0.51
CA SER A 42 -1.57 15.64 0.23
C SER A 42 -1.68 16.88 1.08
N SER A 43 -1.19 16.83 2.30
CA SER A 43 -1.14 17.97 3.19
C SER A 43 0.05 17.87 4.12
N PHE A 44 0.76 18.97 4.29
CA PHE A 44 1.53 19.17 5.51
C PHE A 44 0.58 19.20 6.71
N VAL A 45 1.11 18.84 7.88
CA VAL A 45 0.36 18.78 9.13
C VAL A 45 1.15 19.52 10.19
N ASN A 46 0.52 20.48 10.85
CA ASN A 46 1.13 21.12 12.01
C ASN A 46 1.14 20.14 13.20
N PRO A 47 2.32 19.67 13.64
CA PRO A 47 2.41 18.68 14.72
C PRO A 47 2.22 19.31 16.11
N ASN A 48 2.05 20.63 16.20
CA ASN A 48 2.02 21.43 17.44
C ASN A 48 3.24 21.19 18.34
N ARG A 49 4.41 20.98 17.73
CA ARG A 49 5.70 20.75 18.40
C ARG A 49 6.85 20.96 17.43
N ASP A 50 8.05 21.09 17.99
CA ASP A 50 9.26 21.18 17.19
C ASP A 50 9.56 19.85 16.45
N ILE A 51 10.00 19.99 15.20
CA ILE A 51 10.58 18.98 14.32
C ILE A 51 12.07 18.86 14.65
N PRO A 52 12.56 17.66 15.05
CA PRO A 52 13.99 17.46 15.26
C PRO A 52 14.78 17.68 13.96
N LEU A 53 15.96 18.34 14.06
CA LEU A 53 16.80 18.64 12.89
C LEU A 53 17.13 17.41 12.02
N PHE A 54 17.28 16.23 12.62
CA PHE A 54 17.56 15.01 11.85
C PHE A 54 16.35 14.56 11.00
N ILE A 55 15.12 14.89 11.40
CA ILE A 55 13.89 14.63 10.63
C ILE A 55 13.80 15.62 9.48
N GLU A 56 14.05 16.90 9.72
CA GLU A 56 14.11 17.91 8.66
C GLU A 56 15.16 17.54 7.60
N GLN A 57 16.32 17.04 8.02
CA GLN A 57 17.35 16.54 7.09
C GLN A 57 16.93 15.27 6.33
N LEU A 58 16.10 14.42 6.92
CA LEU A 58 15.64 13.17 6.32
C LEU A 58 14.51 13.38 5.32
N THR A 59 13.55 14.24 5.68
CA THR A 59 12.28 14.44 4.96
C THR A 59 12.30 15.71 4.10
N GLY A 60 13.18 16.66 4.41
CA GLY A 60 13.18 17.99 3.80
C GLY A 60 12.06 18.90 4.31
N ILE A 61 11.28 18.48 5.31
CA ILE A 61 10.17 19.24 5.87
C ILE A 61 10.66 20.07 7.05
N SER A 62 10.58 21.39 6.90
CA SER A 62 11.01 22.37 7.89
C SER A 62 9.85 22.84 8.78
N GLU A 63 10.17 23.57 9.84
CA GLU A 63 9.16 24.25 10.68
C GLU A 63 8.29 25.22 9.87
N GLU A 64 8.88 25.91 8.90
CA GLU A 64 8.17 26.90 8.06
C GLU A 64 7.09 26.22 7.20
N ASP A 65 7.33 24.98 6.76
CA ASP A 65 6.37 24.20 5.98
C ASP A 65 5.12 23.83 6.79
N VAL A 66 5.28 23.59 8.09
CA VAL A 66 4.20 23.08 8.97
C VAL A 66 3.57 24.15 9.86
N GLU A 67 4.22 25.31 10.08
CA GLU A 67 3.75 26.34 11.03
C GLU A 67 2.32 26.80 10.72
N ASN A 68 2.01 27.00 9.43
CA ASN A 68 0.70 27.44 8.96
C ASN A 68 -0.13 26.31 8.33
N ALA A 69 0.35 25.07 8.39
CA ALA A 69 -0.37 23.90 7.90
C ALA A 69 -1.56 23.57 8.82
N PRO A 70 -2.60 22.87 8.32
CA PRO A 70 -3.68 22.41 9.18
C PRO A 70 -3.17 21.41 10.22
N THR A 71 -3.84 21.34 11.37
CA THR A 71 -3.60 20.28 12.34
C THR A 71 -4.23 18.97 11.88
N PHE A 72 -3.85 17.85 12.49
CA PHE A 72 -4.38 16.55 12.06
C PHE A 72 -5.91 16.45 12.19
N ASP A 73 -6.48 17.00 13.26
CA ASP A 73 -7.93 17.01 13.50
C ASP A 73 -8.71 17.77 12.42
N GLU A 74 -8.10 18.77 11.78
CA GLU A 74 -8.70 19.51 10.67
C GLU A 74 -8.77 18.65 9.39
N ILE A 75 -7.79 17.76 9.16
CA ILE A 75 -7.76 16.87 7.99
C ILE A 75 -8.35 15.48 8.24
N ALA A 76 -8.51 15.07 9.50
CA ALA A 76 -9.03 13.76 9.88
C ALA A 76 -10.39 13.42 9.23
N PRO A 77 -11.38 14.34 9.13
CA PRO A 77 -12.65 14.04 8.46
C PRO A 77 -12.48 13.60 7.01
N ARG A 78 -11.51 14.19 6.29
CA ARG A 78 -11.22 13.87 4.89
C ARG A 78 -10.64 12.46 4.74
N ILE A 79 -9.72 12.10 5.64
CA ILE A 79 -9.08 10.78 5.66
C ILE A 79 -10.13 9.71 6.02
N LEU A 80 -10.93 9.94 7.07
CA LEU A 80 -11.98 9.02 7.50
C LEU A 80 -13.06 8.82 6.43
N GLN A 81 -13.45 9.89 5.73
CA GLN A 81 -14.39 9.77 4.61
C GLN A 81 -13.83 8.90 3.48
N ALA A 82 -12.53 9.01 3.18
CA ALA A 82 -11.91 8.18 2.16
C ALA A 82 -11.82 6.71 2.59
N LEU A 83 -11.54 6.45 3.88
CA LEU A 83 -11.39 5.12 4.48
C LEU A 83 -12.71 4.39 4.74
N ASP A 84 -13.86 5.07 4.67
CA ASP A 84 -15.17 4.45 4.88
C ASP A 84 -15.42 3.32 3.87
N GLY A 85 -15.56 2.10 4.39
CA GLY A 85 -15.71 0.88 3.59
C GLY A 85 -14.51 0.52 2.71
N ALA A 86 -13.35 1.13 2.94
CA ALA A 86 -12.14 0.91 2.15
C ALA A 86 -11.12 0.00 2.87
N CYS A 87 -10.23 -0.57 2.07
CA CYS A 87 -9.00 -1.19 2.59
C CYS A 87 -7.92 -0.12 2.72
N PHE A 88 -7.32 0.00 3.91
CA PHE A 88 -6.14 0.81 4.16
C PHE A 88 -4.92 0.11 3.57
N VAL A 89 -4.16 0.82 2.76
CA VAL A 89 -2.97 0.30 2.09
C VAL A 89 -1.78 1.18 2.41
N ALA A 90 -0.62 0.59 2.67
CA ALA A 90 0.64 1.32 2.65
C ALA A 90 1.81 0.42 2.23
N HIS A 91 3.01 0.99 2.25
CA HIS A 91 4.25 0.29 1.92
C HIS A 91 5.05 0.05 3.20
N HIS A 92 4.68 -1.02 3.94
CA HIS A 92 4.96 -1.25 5.38
C HIS A 92 3.82 -0.74 6.31
N VAL A 93 2.66 -1.40 6.21
CA VAL A 93 1.37 -0.87 6.72
C VAL A 93 1.33 -0.58 8.22
N ASP A 94 2.07 -1.35 9.02
CA ASP A 94 2.10 -1.18 10.47
C ASP A 94 2.61 0.21 10.88
N PHE A 95 3.55 0.78 10.12
CA PHE A 95 4.12 2.10 10.42
C PHE A 95 3.07 3.19 10.23
N ASP A 96 2.57 3.37 9.02
CA ASP A 96 1.62 4.42 8.67
C ASP A 96 0.33 4.30 9.48
N LEU A 97 -0.21 3.09 9.60
CA LEU A 97 -1.42 2.84 10.38
C LEU A 97 -1.24 3.22 11.85
N SER A 98 -0.09 2.92 12.45
CA SER A 98 0.16 3.25 13.85
C SER A 98 0.19 4.76 14.11
N PHE A 99 0.70 5.55 13.16
CA PHE A 99 0.68 7.01 13.24
C PHE A 99 -0.72 7.57 12.99
N ILE A 100 -1.41 7.10 11.96
CA ILE A 100 -2.80 7.51 11.68
C ILE A 100 -3.70 7.20 12.88
N ASN A 101 -3.61 6.00 13.46
CA ASN A 101 -4.41 5.63 14.63
C ASN A 101 -4.07 6.44 15.89
N ALA A 102 -2.79 6.79 16.09
CA ALA A 102 -2.39 7.66 17.20
C ALA A 102 -2.93 9.08 17.03
N GLU A 103 -2.92 9.62 15.81
CA GLU A 103 -3.48 10.95 15.55
C GLU A 103 -5.02 10.96 15.59
N LEU A 104 -5.69 9.89 15.12
CA LEU A 104 -7.13 9.73 15.26
C LEU A 104 -7.56 9.72 16.72
N ASP A 105 -6.86 8.96 17.57
CA ASP A 105 -7.13 8.91 19.02
C ASP A 105 -6.96 10.29 19.67
N ARG A 106 -5.89 11.03 19.34
CA ARG A 106 -5.67 12.41 19.82
C ARG A 106 -6.75 13.39 19.37
N ALA A 107 -7.26 13.21 18.15
CA ALA A 107 -8.34 14.01 17.58
C ALA A 107 -9.73 13.59 18.08
N GLY A 108 -9.83 12.56 18.94
CA GLY A 108 -11.08 12.09 19.52
C GLY A 108 -11.90 11.16 18.62
N TYR A 109 -11.28 10.59 17.59
CA TYR A 109 -11.89 9.60 16.71
C TYR A 109 -11.54 8.17 17.15
N ALA A 110 -12.36 7.21 16.74
CA ALA A 110 -12.01 5.80 16.86
C ALA A 110 -10.85 5.45 15.92
N GLN A 111 -10.04 4.49 16.34
CA GLN A 111 -8.98 3.93 15.50
C GLN A 111 -9.58 3.15 14.32
N PHE A 112 -8.83 3.07 13.22
CA PHE A 112 -9.18 2.25 12.09
C PHE A 112 -8.94 0.77 12.41
N GLU A 113 -10.00 -0.04 12.25
CA GLU A 113 -10.00 -1.49 12.48
C GLU A 113 -10.40 -2.28 11.22
N GLY A 114 -10.35 -1.64 10.04
CA GLY A 114 -10.77 -2.23 8.78
C GLY A 114 -9.73 -3.16 8.14
N GLU A 115 -9.89 -3.38 6.84
CA GLU A 115 -8.96 -4.21 6.08
C GLU A 115 -7.64 -3.49 5.84
N LEU A 116 -6.54 -4.22 5.96
CA LEU A 116 -5.18 -3.77 5.77
C LEU A 116 -4.54 -4.52 4.60
N LEU A 117 -3.75 -3.81 3.81
CA LEU A 117 -2.94 -4.40 2.76
C LEU A 117 -1.54 -3.78 2.78
N ASP A 118 -0.54 -4.64 2.90
CA ASP A 118 0.87 -4.23 2.80
C ASP A 118 1.41 -4.54 1.40
N THR A 119 1.84 -3.49 0.70
CA THR A 119 2.40 -3.65 -0.65
C THR A 119 3.78 -4.32 -0.65
N VAL A 120 4.55 -4.28 0.44
CA VAL A 120 5.81 -5.04 0.58
C VAL A 120 5.53 -6.53 0.64
N GLU A 121 4.52 -6.93 1.42
CA GLU A 121 4.08 -8.33 1.51
C GLU A 121 3.61 -8.85 0.15
N MET A 122 2.73 -8.10 -0.51
CA MET A 122 2.23 -8.44 -1.84
C MET A 122 3.35 -8.50 -2.88
N ALA A 123 4.30 -7.54 -2.86
CA ALA A 123 5.43 -7.51 -3.78
C ALA A 123 6.36 -8.71 -3.58
N ARG A 124 6.68 -9.09 -2.33
CA ARG A 124 7.48 -10.29 -2.02
C ARG A 124 6.82 -11.56 -2.53
N MET A 125 5.50 -11.66 -2.40
CA MET A 125 4.76 -12.81 -2.87
C MET A 125 4.71 -12.90 -4.40
N LEU A 126 4.58 -11.76 -5.09
CA LEU A 126 4.44 -11.72 -6.56
C LEU A 126 5.78 -11.67 -7.31
N TYR A 127 6.82 -11.10 -6.71
CA TYR A 127 8.14 -10.91 -7.31
C TYR A 127 9.26 -11.42 -6.40
N PRO A 128 9.22 -12.71 -5.98
CA PRO A 128 10.10 -13.24 -4.93
C PRO A 128 11.60 -13.19 -5.25
N THR A 129 11.98 -12.88 -6.49
CA THR A 129 13.36 -12.81 -6.96
C THR A 129 13.95 -11.39 -6.95
N PHE A 130 13.19 -10.37 -6.57
CA PHE A 130 13.73 -9.01 -6.48
C PHE A 130 14.69 -8.86 -5.30
N GLU A 131 15.78 -8.11 -5.50
CA GLU A 131 16.83 -7.93 -4.50
C GLU A 131 16.42 -7.00 -3.34
N SER A 132 15.51 -6.06 -3.60
CA SER A 132 15.00 -5.08 -2.64
C SER A 132 13.54 -4.78 -2.94
N TYR A 133 12.78 -4.53 -1.88
CA TYR A 133 11.36 -4.17 -1.94
C TYR A 133 11.11 -2.77 -1.40
N ARG A 134 12.14 -1.93 -1.30
CA ARG A 134 11.95 -0.50 -1.00
C ARG A 134 11.19 0.14 -2.15
N LEU A 135 10.28 1.06 -1.84
CA LEU A 135 9.45 1.75 -2.83
C LEU A 135 10.28 2.28 -3.99
N GLN A 136 11.34 3.04 -3.72
CA GLN A 136 12.24 3.58 -4.75
C GLN A 136 12.80 2.51 -5.69
N THR A 137 13.23 1.35 -5.17
CA THR A 137 13.71 0.24 -6.01
C THR A 137 12.62 -0.32 -6.90
N LEU A 138 11.40 -0.49 -6.36
CA LEU A 138 10.28 -0.99 -7.14
C LEU A 138 9.84 0.04 -8.20
N SER A 139 9.81 1.32 -7.84
CA SER A 139 9.53 2.44 -8.76
C SER A 139 10.50 2.44 -9.94
N ASP A 140 11.79 2.23 -9.69
CA ASP A 140 12.81 2.14 -10.75
C ASP A 140 12.57 0.91 -11.65
N ILE A 141 12.27 -0.26 -11.07
CA ILE A 141 12.03 -1.50 -11.82
C ILE A 141 10.80 -1.39 -12.72
N PHE A 142 9.73 -0.77 -12.25
CA PHE A 142 8.48 -0.61 -13.00
C PHE A 142 8.40 0.70 -13.78
N GLU A 143 9.49 1.49 -13.80
CA GLU A 143 9.61 2.75 -14.52
C GLU A 143 8.50 3.76 -14.15
N PHE A 144 8.08 3.76 -12.88
CA PHE A 144 7.10 4.72 -12.40
C PHE A 144 7.74 6.10 -12.23
N SER A 145 7.11 7.12 -12.81
CA SER A 145 7.49 8.51 -12.57
C SER A 145 7.26 8.86 -11.10
N HIS A 146 8.35 9.19 -10.42
CA HIS A 146 8.37 9.61 -9.02
C HIS A 146 8.81 11.08 -8.98
N GLU A 147 7.84 11.99 -9.15
CA GLU A 147 8.12 13.41 -9.39
C GLU A 147 8.81 14.08 -8.20
N GLN A 148 8.43 13.71 -6.98
CA GLN A 148 9.00 14.23 -5.74
C GLN A 148 9.22 13.05 -4.78
N PRO A 149 10.35 12.33 -4.88
CA PRO A 149 10.66 11.25 -3.95
C PRO A 149 10.71 11.78 -2.51
N HIS A 150 10.22 10.98 -1.55
CA HIS A 150 10.17 11.34 -0.12
C HIS A 150 9.18 12.47 0.20
N ARG A 151 8.14 12.59 -0.61
CA ARG A 151 6.98 13.43 -0.30
C ARG A 151 5.79 12.51 -0.18
N ALA A 152 5.09 12.57 0.94
CA ALA A 152 4.08 11.57 1.27
C ALA A 152 3.03 11.41 0.15
N GLY A 153 2.59 12.52 -0.45
CA GLY A 153 1.65 12.47 -1.58
C GLY A 153 2.19 11.75 -2.83
N SER A 154 3.47 11.94 -3.15
CA SER A 154 4.14 11.30 -4.29
C SER A 154 4.38 9.82 -4.01
N ASP A 155 4.82 9.48 -2.80
CA ASP A 155 5.07 8.11 -2.35
C ASP A 155 3.76 7.30 -2.29
N ALA A 156 2.66 7.87 -1.77
CA ALA A 156 1.33 7.28 -1.80
C ALA A 156 0.83 7.03 -3.24
N TYR A 157 1.04 7.99 -4.15
CA TYR A 157 0.62 7.87 -5.54
C TYR A 157 1.39 6.79 -6.31
N VAL A 158 2.72 6.71 -6.10
CA VAL A 158 3.54 5.65 -6.70
C VAL A 158 3.21 4.28 -6.10
N THR A 159 2.95 4.21 -4.79
CA THR A 159 2.47 3.00 -4.14
C THR A 159 1.12 2.54 -4.71
N ALA A 160 0.23 3.48 -5.04
CA ALA A 160 -1.03 3.18 -5.72
C ALA A 160 -0.82 2.57 -7.12
N LYS A 161 0.11 3.10 -7.92
CA LYS A 161 0.49 2.50 -9.21
C LYS A 161 1.06 1.10 -9.06
N LEU A 162 1.96 0.92 -8.09
CA LEU A 162 2.52 -0.39 -7.76
C LEU A 162 1.43 -1.39 -7.38
N LEU A 163 0.44 -0.97 -6.58
CA LEU A 163 -0.68 -1.82 -6.21
C LEU A 163 -1.50 -2.26 -7.44
N ILE A 164 -1.81 -1.34 -8.35
CA ILE A 164 -2.56 -1.64 -9.58
C ILE A 164 -1.78 -2.61 -10.49
N GLU A 165 -0.46 -2.44 -10.62
CA GLU A 165 0.41 -3.36 -11.35
C GLU A 165 0.38 -4.77 -10.72
N MET A 166 0.50 -4.84 -9.39
CA MET A 166 0.43 -6.10 -8.65
C MET A 166 -0.93 -6.80 -8.79
N PHE A 167 -2.02 -6.04 -8.77
CA PHE A 167 -3.36 -6.57 -9.04
C PHE A 167 -3.50 -7.11 -10.46
N THR A 168 -2.95 -6.41 -11.45
CA THR A 168 -2.94 -6.84 -12.85
C THR A 168 -2.18 -8.15 -13.00
N LYS A 169 -0.97 -8.24 -12.42
CA LYS A 169 -0.17 -9.47 -12.41
C LYS A 169 -0.88 -10.61 -11.71
N LEU A 170 -1.42 -10.38 -10.52
CA LEU A 170 -2.10 -11.39 -9.72
C LEU A 170 -3.32 -11.97 -10.46
N SER A 171 -4.10 -11.11 -11.11
CA SER A 171 -5.26 -11.52 -11.93
C SER A 171 -4.88 -12.32 -13.17
N ALA A 172 -3.64 -12.19 -13.64
CA ALA A 172 -3.10 -12.94 -14.77
C ALA A 172 -2.45 -14.27 -14.37
N LEU A 173 -2.26 -14.55 -13.07
CA LEU A 173 -1.65 -15.80 -12.62
C LEU A 173 -2.57 -17.00 -12.89
N PRO A 174 -2.01 -18.15 -13.30
CA PRO A 174 -2.77 -19.38 -13.42
C PRO A 174 -3.42 -19.78 -12.09
N ARG A 175 -4.59 -20.39 -12.17
CA ARG A 175 -5.38 -20.81 -11.01
C ARG A 175 -4.58 -21.69 -10.05
N GLU A 176 -3.79 -22.61 -10.58
CA GLU A 176 -2.96 -23.53 -9.80
C GLU A 176 -1.97 -22.75 -8.93
N THR A 177 -1.34 -21.73 -9.50
CA THR A 177 -0.42 -20.85 -8.79
C THR A 177 -1.14 -20.07 -7.69
N VAL A 178 -2.30 -19.44 -7.99
CA VAL A 178 -3.09 -18.69 -6.99
C VAL A 178 -3.54 -19.60 -5.84
N HIS A 179 -4.06 -20.80 -6.16
CA HIS A 179 -4.43 -21.80 -5.17
C HIS A 179 -3.25 -22.18 -4.27
N ARG A 180 -2.05 -22.31 -4.86
CA ARG A 180 -0.84 -22.65 -4.13
C ARG A 180 -0.34 -21.50 -3.23
N MET A 181 -0.66 -20.25 -3.55
CA MET A 181 -0.29 -19.08 -2.75
C MET A 181 -1.14 -18.94 -1.48
N LYS A 182 -2.40 -19.39 -1.48
CA LYS A 182 -3.37 -19.20 -0.38
C LYS A 182 -2.85 -19.56 1.03
N PRO A 183 -2.19 -20.71 1.27
CA PRO A 183 -1.72 -21.03 2.62
C PRO A 183 -0.67 -20.05 3.16
N TYR A 184 0.01 -19.31 2.26
CA TYR A 184 1.04 -18.35 2.64
C TYR A 184 0.45 -16.98 3.00
N THR A 185 -0.82 -16.69 2.68
CA THR A 185 -1.46 -15.42 3.04
C THR A 185 -2.16 -15.43 4.39
N GLU A 186 -2.33 -16.60 5.01
CA GLU A 186 -2.99 -16.71 6.34
C GLU A 186 -2.22 -15.98 7.46
N GLN A 187 -0.91 -15.75 7.26
CA GLN A 187 -0.04 -15.03 8.20
C GLN A 187 0.24 -13.58 7.80
N MET A 188 -0.36 -13.13 6.69
CA MET A 188 -0.16 -11.79 6.11
C MET A 188 -1.31 -10.86 6.48
N CYS A 189 -1.26 -9.60 6.05
CA CYS A 189 -2.37 -8.68 6.24
C CYS A 189 -3.70 -9.25 5.70
N ASN A 190 -4.79 -9.02 6.44
CA ASN A 190 -6.11 -9.59 6.16
C ASN A 190 -6.64 -9.27 4.74
N GLY A 191 -6.31 -8.10 4.19
CA GLY A 191 -6.71 -7.70 2.85
C GLY A 191 -6.11 -8.62 1.77
N LEU A 192 -4.83 -8.99 1.87
CA LEU A 192 -4.18 -9.87 0.89
C LEU A 192 -4.80 -11.27 0.90
N HIS A 193 -5.13 -11.79 2.08
CA HIS A 193 -5.81 -13.07 2.21
C HIS A 193 -7.18 -13.07 1.52
N ARG A 194 -8.00 -12.02 1.75
CA ARG A 194 -9.30 -11.85 1.07
C ARG A 194 -9.12 -11.78 -0.45
N ILE A 195 -8.19 -10.96 -0.94
CA ILE A 195 -7.93 -10.78 -2.37
C ILE A 195 -7.58 -12.11 -3.04
N ILE A 196 -6.67 -12.90 -2.47
CA ILE A 196 -6.30 -14.21 -3.01
C ILE A 196 -7.50 -15.15 -3.05
N HIS A 197 -8.33 -15.15 -2.00
CA HIS A 197 -9.54 -15.96 -1.95
C HIS A 197 -10.54 -15.57 -3.05
N GLU A 198 -10.77 -14.26 -3.28
CA GLU A 198 -11.67 -13.78 -4.34
C GLU A 198 -11.20 -14.18 -5.74
N ILE A 199 -9.91 -14.00 -6.01
CA ILE A 199 -9.32 -14.34 -7.31
C ILE A 199 -9.34 -15.85 -7.53
N GLU A 200 -9.11 -16.64 -6.48
CA GLU A 200 -9.28 -18.09 -6.53
C GLU A 200 -10.71 -18.43 -6.95
N VAL A 201 -11.73 -17.96 -6.23
CA VAL A 201 -13.14 -18.23 -6.55
C VAL A 201 -13.48 -17.83 -7.99
N TYR A 202 -13.09 -16.63 -8.41
CA TYR A 202 -13.30 -16.16 -9.79
C TYR A 202 -12.63 -17.06 -10.83
N ASN A 203 -11.39 -17.50 -10.59
CA ASN A 203 -10.67 -18.42 -11.46
C ASN A 203 -11.31 -19.83 -11.49
N PHE A 204 -11.93 -20.26 -10.40
CA PHE A 204 -12.65 -21.53 -10.33
C PHE A 204 -13.94 -21.51 -11.17
N GLU A 205 -14.66 -20.38 -11.18
CA GLU A 205 -15.89 -20.20 -11.97
C GLU A 205 -15.62 -20.11 -13.47
N GLN A 206 -14.46 -19.60 -13.89
CA GLN A 206 -14.03 -19.46 -15.28
C GLN A 206 -13.43 -20.76 -15.85
N ALA A 207 -14.17 -21.88 -15.71
CA ALA A 207 -13.75 -23.29 -15.81
C ALA A 207 -13.02 -23.80 -17.09
N ASP A 208 -12.52 -22.94 -17.98
CA ASP A 208 -11.97 -23.35 -19.28
C ASP A 208 -10.84 -22.44 -19.81
N ARG A 209 -9.81 -22.19 -18.99
CA ARG A 209 -8.53 -21.70 -19.50
C ARG A 209 -7.52 -22.84 -19.48
N SER A 210 -7.39 -23.53 -20.60
CA SER A 210 -6.24 -24.40 -20.84
C SER A 210 -4.96 -23.59 -20.63
N LEU A 211 -4.01 -24.13 -19.85
CA LEU A 211 -2.70 -23.52 -19.70
C LEU A 211 -2.04 -23.33 -21.08
N PRO A 212 -1.31 -22.23 -21.31
CA PRO A 212 -0.52 -22.06 -22.52
C PRO A 212 0.40 -23.26 -22.77
N ASN A 213 0.66 -23.59 -24.04
CA ASN A 213 1.48 -24.75 -24.41
C ASN A 213 2.92 -24.68 -23.88
N ASP A 214 3.43 -23.47 -23.63
CA ASP A 214 4.76 -23.19 -23.07
C ASP A 214 4.74 -23.17 -21.52
N VAL A 215 3.64 -23.54 -20.88
CA VAL A 215 3.50 -23.65 -19.42
C VAL A 215 3.35 -25.11 -19.01
N GLU A 216 3.92 -25.48 -17.87
CA GLU A 216 3.74 -26.79 -17.22
C GLU A 216 3.48 -26.65 -15.73
N ILE A 217 2.91 -27.69 -15.12
CA ILE A 217 2.72 -27.73 -13.66
C ILE A 217 3.93 -28.41 -13.00
N TYR A 218 4.62 -27.67 -12.16
CA TYR A 218 5.69 -28.19 -11.32
C TYR A 218 5.38 -27.90 -9.85
N ARG A 219 5.22 -28.97 -9.05
CA ARG A 219 4.89 -28.90 -7.61
C ARG A 219 3.67 -28.02 -7.28
N GLY A 220 2.67 -28.02 -8.16
CA GLY A 220 1.45 -27.23 -8.01
C GLY A 220 1.56 -25.77 -8.45
N PHE A 221 2.72 -25.34 -8.95
CA PHE A 221 2.88 -24.04 -9.61
C PHE A 221 2.85 -24.21 -11.12
N ALA A 222 2.17 -23.28 -11.81
CA ALA A 222 2.28 -23.16 -13.25
C ALA A 222 3.56 -22.37 -13.59
N ILE A 223 4.53 -23.04 -14.22
CA ILE A 223 5.83 -22.47 -14.59
C ILE A 223 6.00 -22.46 -16.10
N LYS A 224 6.70 -21.44 -16.62
CA LYS A 224 7.09 -21.40 -18.03
C LYS A 224 8.18 -22.44 -18.29
N LYS A 225 8.00 -23.26 -19.32
CA LYS A 225 9.00 -24.24 -19.77
C LYS A 225 10.26 -23.49 -20.18
N THR A 226 11.39 -23.79 -19.55
CA THR A 226 12.69 -23.33 -20.02
C THR A 226 13.01 -24.06 -21.32
N SER A 227 13.16 -23.32 -22.42
CA SER A 227 13.70 -23.86 -23.66
C SER A 227 15.04 -24.52 -23.36
N THR A 228 15.08 -25.85 -23.42
CA THR A 228 16.33 -26.60 -23.32
C THR A 228 17.16 -26.20 -24.55
N THR A 229 18.22 -25.42 -24.34
CA THR A 229 19.24 -25.16 -25.37
C THR A 229 20.36 -26.16 -25.17
#